data_AF-A0A1S6XQQ7-F1
#
_entry.id   AF-A0A1S6XQQ7-F1
#
_cell.length_a   1.000
_cell.length_b   1.000
_cell.length_c   1.000
_cell.angle_alpha   90.00
_cell.angle_beta   90.00
_cell.angle_gamma   90.00
#
_symmetry.space_group_name_H-M   'P 1'
#
loop_
_entity.id
_entity.type
_entity.pdbx_description
1 polymer ?
#
loop_
_entity_poly.entity_id
_entity_poly.type
_entity_poly.pdbx_seq_one_letter_code
_entity_poly.pdbx_strand_id
1 'polypeptide(L)'
;MAVKLSVNLNAVAVLRNRRHLPWPSVTDIGYKALTAGAAGLTVHPRPDERHICFSDLPDIRFLINNNFPTAEFNIEGYPSDMFLDMTEKYADQITLVPDDPAQSTSDHGWDFSNDAEFLIPIVQRLKKKKFVYHYLLIQL
;
A
#
# COMPACT_ATOMS: atom_id res chain seq x y z
N MET A 1 5.90 -23.70 3.77
CA MET A 1 6.00 -22.47 2.94
C MET A 1 6.91 -21.51 3.67
N ALA A 2 7.89 -20.88 3.01
CA ALA A 2 8.79 -19.93 3.67
C ALA A 2 8.06 -18.59 3.90
N VAL A 3 8.42 -17.89 4.98
CA VAL A 3 7.88 -16.56 5.29
C VAL A 3 8.33 -15.55 4.23
N LYS A 4 7.40 -14.74 3.73
CA LYS A 4 7.68 -13.65 2.78
C LYS A 4 7.77 -12.31 3.54
N LEU A 5 8.74 -11.47 3.17
CA LEU A 5 8.89 -10.10 3.66
C LEU A 5 8.47 -9.11 2.56
N SER A 6 7.59 -8.18 2.89
CA SER A 6 7.29 -7.01 2.05
C SER A 6 7.78 -5.75 2.75
N VAL A 7 8.56 -4.91 2.07
CA VAL A 7 9.19 -3.73 2.67
C VAL A 7 8.31 -2.50 2.45
N ASN A 8 7.89 -1.85 3.54
CA ASN A 8 7.11 -0.62 3.49
C ASN A 8 8.00 0.60 3.23
N LEU A 9 7.67 1.41 2.22
CA LEU A 9 8.47 2.56 1.79
C LEU A 9 7.99 3.92 2.32
N ASN A 10 6.95 3.97 3.15
CA ASN A 10 6.33 5.22 3.61
C ASN A 10 7.33 6.17 4.29
N ALA A 11 8.21 5.63 5.15
CA ALA A 11 9.20 6.43 5.86
C ALA A 11 10.21 7.11 4.93
N VAL A 12 10.54 6.47 3.79
CA VAL A 12 11.42 7.07 2.77
C VAL A 12 10.73 8.29 2.16
N ALA A 13 9.45 8.16 1.83
CA ALA A 13 8.66 9.23 1.25
C ALA A 13 8.45 10.40 2.23
N VAL A 14 8.27 10.14 3.53
CA VAL A 14 8.28 11.20 4.57
C VAL A 14 9.58 12.01 4.50
N LEU A 15 10.74 11.34 4.43
CA LEU A 15 12.03 12.02 4.38
C LEU A 15 12.18 12.88 3.12
N ARG A 16 11.75 12.35 1.97
CA ARG A 16 11.72 13.06 0.68
C ARG A 16 10.85 14.33 0.75
N ASN A 17 9.60 14.17 1.21
CA ASN A 17 8.59 15.23 1.18
C ASN A 17 8.92 16.38 2.15
N ARG A 18 9.58 16.10 3.29
CA ARG A 18 9.97 17.13 4.27
C ARG A 18 10.75 18.30 3.69
N ARG A 19 11.50 18.09 2.61
CA ARG A 19 12.34 19.11 1.98
C ARG A 19 11.99 19.38 0.52
N HIS A 20 10.95 18.74 -0.01
CA HIS A 20 10.58 18.81 -1.44
C HIS A 20 11.79 18.51 -2.36
N LEU A 21 12.65 17.59 -1.95
CA LEU A 21 13.83 17.17 -2.70
C LEU A 21 13.52 15.88 -3.44
N PRO A 22 14.20 15.57 -4.56
CA PRO A 22 14.04 14.29 -5.22
C PRO A 22 14.71 13.13 -4.47
N TRP A 23 15.39 13.40 -3.33
CA TRP A 23 16.03 12.39 -2.50
C TRP A 23 15.55 12.42 -1.03
N PRO A 24 15.56 11.27 -0.33
CA PRO A 24 15.88 9.94 -0.87
C PRO A 24 14.84 9.46 -1.89
N SER A 25 15.31 8.79 -2.95
CA SER A 25 14.44 8.24 -4.00
C SER A 25 13.70 7.01 -3.48
N VAL A 26 12.37 7.03 -3.55
CA VAL A 26 11.50 5.92 -3.12
C VAL A 26 11.79 4.67 -3.95
N THR A 27 11.93 4.83 -5.26
CA THR A 27 12.21 3.72 -6.19
C THR A 27 13.63 3.18 -6.00
N ASP A 28 14.63 4.01 -5.72
CA ASP A 28 16.00 3.52 -5.45
C ASP A 28 16.05 2.69 -4.17
N ILE A 29 15.34 3.11 -3.11
CA ILE A 29 15.24 2.32 -1.89
C ILE A 29 14.44 1.03 -2.13
N GLY A 30 13.36 1.09 -2.90
CA GLY A 30 12.59 -0.09 -3.31
C GLY A 30 13.45 -1.10 -4.09
N TYR A 31 14.26 -0.63 -5.05
CA TYR A 31 15.19 -1.46 -5.81
C TYR A 31 16.19 -2.17 -4.89
N LYS A 32 16.76 -1.44 -3.92
CA LYS A 32 17.69 -2.00 -2.93
C LYS A 32 17.02 -3.04 -2.04
N ALA A 33 15.80 -2.80 -1.59
CA ALA A 33 15.04 -3.73 -0.77
C ALA A 33 14.77 -5.06 -1.52
N LEU A 34 14.35 -4.98 -2.77
CA LEU A 34 14.11 -6.16 -3.62
C LEU A 34 15.40 -6.90 -3.97
N THR A 35 16.48 -6.17 -4.26
CA THR A 35 17.82 -6.77 -4.48
C THR A 35 18.33 -7.51 -3.24
N ALA A 36 17.99 -7.02 -2.04
CA ALA A 36 18.33 -7.66 -0.77
C ALA A 36 17.44 -8.88 -0.43
N GLY A 37 16.48 -9.24 -1.29
CA GLY A 37 15.65 -10.43 -1.14
C GLY A 37 14.25 -10.19 -0.56
N ALA A 38 13.77 -8.95 -0.48
CA ALA A 38 12.37 -8.71 -0.19
C ALA A 38 11.47 -9.37 -1.25
N ALA A 39 10.39 -10.00 -0.82
CA ALA A 39 9.42 -10.66 -1.70
C ALA A 39 8.41 -9.66 -2.31
N GLY A 40 8.40 -8.42 -1.83
CA GLY A 40 7.48 -7.39 -2.28
C GLY A 40 7.79 -6.01 -1.71
N LEU A 41 7.05 -5.03 -2.20
CA LEU A 41 7.04 -3.67 -1.68
C LEU A 41 5.66 -3.30 -1.18
N THR A 42 5.61 -2.44 -0.17
CA THR A 42 4.37 -1.93 0.40
C THR A 42 4.38 -0.41 0.51
N VAL A 43 3.25 0.20 0.22
CA VAL A 43 3.03 1.64 0.36
C VAL A 43 1.64 1.93 0.87
N HIS A 44 1.46 3.09 1.49
CA HIS A 44 0.16 3.60 1.91
C HIS A 44 0.01 5.04 1.39
N PRO A 45 -0.59 5.27 0.20
CA PRO A 45 -0.94 6.61 -0.26
C PRO A 45 -2.14 7.11 0.53
N ARG A 46 -1.93 8.01 1.50
CA ARG A 46 -3.03 8.69 2.20
C ARG A 46 -3.65 9.75 1.29
N PRO A 47 -4.94 10.10 1.49
CA PRO A 47 -5.60 11.14 0.70
C PRO A 47 -4.91 12.52 0.74
N ASP A 48 -4.21 12.82 1.84
CA ASP A 48 -3.47 14.07 2.01
C ASP A 48 -2.00 13.99 1.54
N GLU A 49 -1.59 12.84 1.00
CA GLU A 49 -0.26 12.58 0.46
C GLU A 49 0.90 12.94 1.40
N ARG A 50 0.71 12.84 2.72
CA ARG A 50 1.74 13.22 3.71
C ARG A 50 3.02 12.38 3.64
N HIS A 51 3.00 11.22 2.98
CA HIS A 51 4.16 10.36 2.73
C HIS A 51 4.22 9.90 1.27
N ILE A 52 3.66 8.75 0.95
CA ILE A 52 3.54 8.29 -0.43
C ILE A 52 2.46 9.13 -1.12
N CYS A 53 2.79 9.66 -2.30
CA CYS A 53 1.85 10.33 -3.19
C CYS A 53 1.28 9.31 -4.17
N PHE A 54 0.09 9.55 -4.72
CA PHE A 54 -0.47 8.68 -5.76
C PHE A 54 0.41 8.66 -7.02
N SER A 55 1.18 9.72 -7.26
CA SER A 55 2.19 9.80 -8.33
C SER A 55 3.36 8.84 -8.17
N ASP A 56 3.59 8.27 -6.98
CA ASP A 56 4.66 7.29 -6.76
C ASP A 56 4.29 5.88 -7.27
N LEU A 57 2.99 5.57 -7.35
CA LEU A 57 2.51 4.22 -7.68
C LEU A 57 2.94 3.72 -9.07
N PRO A 58 2.84 4.52 -10.15
CA PRO A 58 3.28 4.10 -11.49
C PRO A 58 4.77 3.76 -11.53
N ASP A 59 5.61 4.56 -10.86
CA ASP A 59 7.06 4.38 -10.88
C ASP A 59 7.49 3.13 -10.10
N ILE A 60 6.86 2.87 -8.95
CA ILE A 60 7.09 1.65 -8.18
C ILE A 60 6.62 0.42 -8.97
N ARG A 61 5.44 0.50 -9.60
CA ARG A 61 4.94 -0.59 -10.46
C ARG A 61 5.86 -0.86 -11.64
N PHE A 62 6.39 0.20 -12.26
CA PHE A 62 7.35 0.10 -13.36
C PHE A 62 8.64 -0.59 -12.89
N LEU A 63 9.21 -0.17 -11.76
CA LEU A 63 10.37 -0.81 -11.15
C LEU A 63 10.15 -2.33 -10.97
N ILE A 64 9.04 -2.72 -10.34
CA ILE A 64 8.77 -4.15 -10.07
C ILE A 64 8.63 -4.92 -11.39
N ASN A 65 7.87 -4.40 -12.36
CA ASN A 65 7.67 -5.06 -13.66
C ASN A 65 8.97 -5.29 -14.42
N ASN A 66 9.89 -4.32 -14.42
CA ASN A 66 11.09 -4.39 -15.24
C ASN A 66 12.23 -5.17 -14.58
N ASN A 67 12.31 -5.15 -13.26
CA ASN A 67 13.48 -5.67 -12.55
C ASN A 67 13.17 -6.87 -11.64
N PHE A 68 11.94 -6.99 -11.15
CA PHE A 68 11.55 -7.98 -10.13
C PHE A 68 10.14 -8.54 -10.39
N PRO A 69 9.90 -9.20 -11.55
CA PRO A 69 8.55 -9.56 -11.98
C PRO A 69 7.83 -10.59 -11.09
N THR A 70 8.55 -11.23 -10.16
CA THR A 70 8.01 -12.16 -9.17
C THR A 70 7.70 -11.51 -7.82
N ALA A 71 8.06 -10.23 -7.63
CA ALA A 71 7.78 -9.51 -6.40
C ALA A 71 6.36 -8.91 -6.42
N GLU A 72 5.70 -8.94 -5.28
CA GLU A 72 4.33 -8.45 -5.12
C GLU A 72 4.31 -6.96 -4.74
N PHE A 73 3.36 -6.21 -5.29
CA PHE A 73 3.08 -4.84 -4.87
C PHE A 73 1.82 -4.77 -4.00
N ASN A 74 2.00 -4.51 -2.71
CA ASN A 74 0.90 -4.31 -1.78
C ASN A 74 0.62 -2.81 -1.57
N ILE A 75 -0.65 -2.39 -1.67
CA ILE A 75 -1.06 -1.02 -1.38
C ILE A 75 -2.07 -1.02 -0.23
N GLU A 76 -1.73 -0.29 0.83
CA GLU A 76 -2.53 -0.08 2.04
C GLU A 76 -3.36 1.20 1.93
N GLY A 77 -4.59 1.19 2.43
CA GLY A 77 -5.35 2.42 2.60
C GLY A 77 -6.82 2.23 2.97
N TYR A 78 -7.45 3.35 3.32
CA TYR A 78 -8.89 3.42 3.54
C TYR A 78 -9.63 3.26 2.21
N PRO A 79 -10.63 2.34 2.11
CA PRO A 79 -11.28 1.99 0.85
C PRO A 79 -12.30 3.02 0.37
N SER A 80 -11.88 4.27 0.21
CA SER A 80 -12.63 5.26 -0.56
C SER A 80 -12.64 4.90 -2.05
N ASP A 81 -13.63 5.37 -2.80
CA ASP A 81 -13.69 5.14 -4.25
C ASP A 81 -12.44 5.64 -4.98
N MET A 82 -11.92 6.81 -4.58
CA MET A 82 -10.66 7.36 -5.12
C MET A 82 -9.49 6.42 -4.88
N PHE A 83 -9.34 5.90 -3.66
CA PHE A 83 -8.28 4.96 -3.32
C PHE A 83 -8.39 3.68 -4.16
N LEU A 84 -9.58 3.09 -4.25
CA LEU A 84 -9.80 1.87 -5.01
C LEU A 84 -9.52 2.08 -6.51
N ASP A 85 -10.04 3.16 -7.11
CA ASP A 85 -9.85 3.46 -8.53
C ASP A 85 -8.38 3.70 -8.91
N MET A 86 -7.60 4.27 -8.00
CA MET A 86 -6.17 4.50 -8.21
C MET A 86 -5.34 3.24 -7.97
N THR A 87 -5.59 2.51 -6.89
CA THR A 87 -4.74 1.39 -6.47
C THR A 87 -4.95 0.13 -7.29
N GLU A 88 -6.18 -0.13 -7.75
CA GLU A 88 -6.51 -1.27 -8.62
C GLU A 88 -5.77 -1.26 -9.97
N LYS A 89 -5.11 -0.17 -10.35
CA LYS A 89 -4.30 -0.10 -11.57
C LYS A 89 -2.88 -0.68 -11.40
N TYR A 90 -2.39 -0.73 -10.16
CA TYR A 90 -0.97 -0.97 -9.87
C TYR A 90 -0.72 -2.09 -8.88
N ALA A 91 -1.63 -2.31 -7.93
CA ALA A 91 -1.49 -3.30 -6.87
C ALA A 91 -1.55 -4.73 -7.40
N ASP A 92 -0.79 -5.64 -6.80
CA ASP A 92 -1.07 -7.08 -6.82
C ASP A 92 -1.95 -7.46 -5.61
N GLN A 93 -1.74 -6.75 -4.50
CA GLN A 93 -2.47 -6.90 -3.26
C GLN A 93 -2.99 -5.56 -2.74
N ILE A 94 -4.21 -5.54 -2.22
CA ILE A 94 -4.78 -4.37 -1.53
C ILE A 94 -5.06 -4.72 -0.08
N THR A 95 -4.52 -3.93 0.84
CA THR A 95 -4.73 -4.10 2.29
C THR A 95 -5.63 -2.98 2.80
N LEU A 96 -6.81 -3.34 3.30
CA LEU A 96 -7.79 -2.37 3.79
C LEU A 96 -7.47 -1.99 5.23
N VAL A 97 -7.34 -0.70 5.50
CA VAL A 97 -7.12 -0.16 6.85
C VAL A 97 -8.22 0.83 7.22
N PRO A 98 -8.67 0.87 8.49
CA PRO A 98 -9.74 1.76 8.95
C PRO A 98 -9.29 3.20 9.19
N ASP A 99 -8.04 3.53 8.83
CA ASP A 99 -7.44 4.83 9.09
C ASP A 99 -8.29 5.98 8.52
N ASP A 100 -8.89 6.76 9.41
CA ASP A 100 -9.52 8.02 9.01
C ASP A 100 -8.45 8.93 8.38
N PRO A 101 -8.76 9.67 7.29
CA PRO A 101 -7.82 10.59 6.66
C PRO A 101 -7.13 11.58 7.64
N ALA A 102 -7.79 11.93 8.75
CA ALA A 102 -7.25 12.80 9.79
C ALA A 102 -6.29 12.11 10.78
N GLN A 103 -6.27 10.78 10.87
CA GLN A 103 -5.41 10.06 11.82
C GLN A 103 -3.93 10.14 11.44
N SER A 104 -3.04 10.13 12.45
CA SER A 104 -1.59 10.26 12.26
C SER A 104 -0.91 8.95 11.83
N THR A 105 -1.38 7.82 12.36
CA THR A 105 -0.94 6.45 12.08
C THR A 105 -2.12 5.50 12.25
N SER A 106 -2.07 4.32 11.62
CA SER A 106 -2.97 3.22 11.94
C SER A 106 -2.68 2.73 13.35
N ASP A 107 -3.68 2.76 14.24
CA ASP A 107 -3.56 2.31 15.62
C ASP A 107 -4.67 1.32 16.02
N HIS A 108 -5.57 0.97 15.11
CA HIS A 108 -6.65 0.01 15.33
C HIS A 108 -7.00 -0.71 14.03
N GLY A 109 -7.58 -1.91 14.15
CA GLY A 109 -8.15 -2.67 13.04
C GLY A 109 -9.65 -2.40 12.87
N TRP A 110 -10.23 -3.02 11.84
CA TRP A 110 -11.68 -2.98 11.61
C TRP A 110 -12.45 -3.66 12.75
N ASP A 111 -13.56 -3.06 13.19
CA ASP A 111 -14.54 -3.73 14.04
C ASP A 111 -15.60 -4.38 13.15
N PHE A 112 -15.42 -5.67 12.86
CA PHE A 112 -16.34 -6.39 11.96
C PHE A 112 -17.80 -6.41 12.43
N SER A 113 -18.09 -6.14 13.71
CA SER A 113 -19.48 -6.04 14.17
C SER A 113 -20.17 -4.80 13.61
N ASN A 114 -19.40 -3.72 13.42
CA ASN A 114 -19.89 -2.41 12.99
C ASN A 114 -19.54 -2.11 11.52
N ASP A 115 -18.43 -2.63 11.01
CA ASP A 115 -17.87 -2.27 9.70
C ASP A 115 -18.19 -3.27 8.59
N ALA A 116 -18.78 -4.43 8.91
CA ALA A 116 -19.04 -5.48 7.93
C ALA A 116 -19.91 -5.01 6.75
N GLU A 117 -20.98 -4.27 7.01
CA GLU A 117 -21.87 -3.75 5.95
C GLU A 117 -21.13 -2.85 4.97
N PHE A 118 -20.18 -2.05 5.46
CA PHE A 118 -19.30 -1.21 4.64
C PHE A 118 -18.30 -2.06 3.85
N LEU A 119 -17.65 -3.04 4.48
CA LEU A 119 -16.57 -3.82 3.87
C LEU A 119 -17.04 -4.86 2.83
N ILE A 120 -18.22 -5.47 3.03
CA ILE A 120 -18.75 -6.52 2.14
C ILE A 120 -18.72 -6.12 0.65
N PRO A 121 -19.30 -4.97 0.22
CA PRO A 121 -19.30 -4.60 -1.20
C PRO A 121 -17.89 -4.33 -1.74
N ILE A 122 -16.98 -3.78 -0.92
CA ILE A 122 -15.59 -3.51 -1.31
C ILE A 122 -14.85 -4.83 -1.56
N VAL A 123 -15.01 -5.80 -0.67
CA VAL A 123 -14.37 -7.11 -0.80
C VAL A 123 -14.90 -7.85 -2.02
N GLN A 124 -16.20 -7.76 -2.31
CA GLN A 124 -16.78 -8.31 -3.53
C GLN A 124 -16.18 -7.68 -4.79
N ARG A 125 -15.98 -6.36 -4.81
CA ARG A 125 -15.31 -5.64 -5.88
C ARG A 125 -13.87 -6.15 -6.09
N LEU A 126 -13.08 -6.26 -5.02
CA LEU A 126 -11.70 -6.72 -5.09
C LEU A 126 -11.58 -8.19 -5.54
N LYS A 127 -12.46 -9.07 -5.04
CA LYS A 127 -12.56 -10.47 -5.48
C LYS A 127 -12.83 -10.58 -6.99
N LYS A 128 -13.77 -9.79 -7.51
CA LYS A 128 -14.14 -9.81 -8.94
C LYS A 128 -12.95 -9.46 -9.84
N LYS A 129 -12.07 -8.57 -9.37
CA LYS A 129 -10.85 -8.18 -10.08
C LYS A 129 -9.64 -9.08 -9.80
N LYS A 130 -9.81 -10.14 -9.02
CA LYS A 130 -8.77 -11.13 -8.64
C LYS A 130 -7.58 -10.53 -7.87
N PHE A 131 -7.78 -9.43 -7.15
CA PHE A 131 -6.76 -8.98 -6.21
C PHE A 131 -6.64 -9.96 -5.05
N VAL A 132 -5.42 -10.18 -4.57
CA VAL A 132 -5.23 -10.66 -3.21
C VAL A 132 -5.61 -9.51 -2.28
N TYR A 133 -6.43 -9.77 -1.26
CA TYR A 133 -6.83 -8.72 -0.31
C TYR A 133 -6.68 -9.24 1.11
N HIS A 134 -6.18 -8.38 1.98
CA HIS A 134 -6.04 -8.64 3.41
C HIS A 134 -6.73 -7.54 4.20
N TYR A 135 -7.28 -7.89 5.35
CA TYR A 135 -7.74 -6.94 6.33
C TYR A 135 -6.61 -6.75 7.33
N LEU A 136 -6.26 -5.50 7.63
CA LEU A 136 -5.40 -5.27 8.77
C LEU A 136 -6.25 -5.44 10.04
N LEU A 137 -6.09 -6.59 10.69
CA LEU A 137 -6.62 -6.83 12.03
C LEU A 137 -5.56 -6.42 13.03
N ILE A 138 -5.51 -5.14 13.38
CA ILE A 138 -4.85 -4.74 14.62
C ILE A 138 -5.91 -4.85 15.73
N GLN A 139 -5.99 -6.00 16.38
CA GLN A 139 -6.39 -6.01 17.78
C GLN A 139 -5.15 -5.55 18.55
N LEU A 140 -5.15 -4.30 19.04
CA LEU A 140 -4.32 -3.94 20.18
C LEU A 140 -4.95 -4.52 21.46
#